data_AF-X1GZA8-F1
#
_entry.id   AF-X1GZA8-F1
#
_cell.length_a   1.000
_cell.length_b   1.000
_cell.length_c   1.000
_cell.angle_alpha   90.00
_cell.angle_beta   90.00
_cell.angle_gamma   90.00
#
_symmetry.space_group_name_H-M   'P 1'
#
loop_
_entity.id
_entity.type
_entity.pdbx_description
1 polymer ?
#
loop_
_entity_poly.entity_id
_entity_poly.type
_entity_poly.pdbx_seq_one_letter_code
_entity_poly.pdbx_strand_id
1 'polypeptide(L)'
;MAGWITDYFKYINSLKNNKLISDKEFANILGFKDYHGDINNLLSEKLRIEQVLSLLISREDLNFVVDRIIEKNRASIISSADDICLHKFNLLGSNNVQVSYVSKPNGIEKIQYNFEIKFDEIVNIKRRIFSRIESLKINVENPVEYNPINWHLDFKSGYVWDRNTWYKKIKTGHLPGVDIKVPWELSRFHHLTTLG
;
A
#
# COMPACT_ATOMS: atom_id res chain seq x y z
N MET A 1 -12.29 5.89 37.21
CA MET A 1 -12.04 4.43 37.33
C MET A 1 -10.80 3.95 36.55
N ALA A 2 -9.97 4.84 35.96
CA ALA A 2 -8.86 4.44 35.08
C ALA A 2 -7.42 4.62 35.66
N GLY A 3 -7.23 5.41 36.72
CA GLY A 3 -5.88 5.72 37.24
C GLY A 3 -5.18 4.53 37.91
N TRP A 4 -5.90 3.76 38.72
CA TRP A 4 -5.34 2.62 39.46
C TRP A 4 -4.85 1.48 38.55
N ILE A 5 -5.47 1.31 37.38
CA ILE A 5 -5.06 0.32 36.37
C ILE A 5 -3.72 0.74 35.76
N THR A 6 -3.58 2.01 35.39
CA THR A 6 -2.32 2.55 34.83
C THR A 6 -1.17 2.49 35.83
N ASP A 7 -1.43 2.80 37.10
CA ASP A 7 -0.42 2.74 38.16
C ASP A 7 -0.01 1.30 38.49
N TYR A 8 -0.96 0.37 38.45
CA TYR A 8 -0.70 -1.07 38.60
C TYR A 8 0.21 -1.60 37.48
N PHE A 9 -0.06 -1.27 36.22
CA PHE A 9 0.79 -1.70 35.11
C PHE A 9 2.20 -1.09 35.15
N LYS A 10 2.33 0.20 35.53
CA LYS A 10 3.64 0.83 35.73
C LYS A 10 4.45 0.13 36.82
N TYR A 11 3.80 -0.26 37.91
CA TYR A 11 4.44 -1.00 39.00
C TYR A 11 4.94 -2.37 38.53
N ILE A 12 4.10 -3.16 37.86
CA ILE A 12 4.48 -4.49 37.35
C ILE A 12 5.62 -4.40 36.32
N ASN A 13 5.62 -3.39 35.45
CA ASN A 13 6.75 -3.14 34.53
C ASN A 13 8.05 -2.75 35.24
N SER A 14 7.96 -1.96 36.30
CA SER A 14 9.13 -1.61 37.12
C SER A 14 9.76 -2.86 37.73
N LEU A 15 8.95 -3.83 38.17
CA LEU A 15 9.44 -5.11 38.68
C LEU A 15 10.17 -5.91 37.59
N LYS A 16 9.62 -5.99 36.38
CA LYS A 16 10.25 -6.68 35.24
C LYS A 16 11.57 -6.02 34.84
N ASN A 17 11.59 -4.70 34.67
CA ASN A 17 12.78 -3.96 34.23
C ASN A 17 13.94 -4.05 35.24
N ASN A 18 13.62 -4.14 36.53
CA ASN A 18 14.61 -4.37 37.58
C ASN A 18 14.97 -5.86 37.77
N LYS A 19 14.53 -6.75 36.85
CA LYS A 19 14.73 -8.21 36.88
C LYS A 19 14.24 -8.89 38.17
N LEU A 20 13.25 -8.29 38.83
CA LEU A 20 12.69 -8.81 40.09
C LEU A 20 11.66 -9.93 39.86
N ILE A 21 11.14 -10.04 38.64
CA ILE A 21 10.23 -11.11 38.20
C ILE A 21 10.70 -11.63 36.84
N SER A 22 10.54 -12.93 36.60
CA SER A 22 10.84 -13.57 35.32
C SER A 22 9.79 -13.25 34.24
N ASP A 23 10.14 -13.43 32.97
CA ASP A 23 9.19 -13.22 31.85
C ASP A 23 7.93 -14.08 31.98
N LYS A 24 8.07 -15.28 32.53
CA LYS A 24 6.95 -16.20 32.80
C LYS A 24 6.02 -15.70 33.90
N GLU A 25 6.58 -15.13 34.97
CA GLU A 25 5.80 -14.54 36.07
C GLU A 25 5.09 -13.27 35.62
N PHE A 26 5.77 -12.42 34.84
CA PHE A 26 5.17 -11.24 34.23
C PHE A 26 3.99 -11.60 33.31
N ALA A 27 4.14 -12.61 32.46
CA ALA A 27 3.08 -13.10 31.58
C ALA A 27 1.85 -13.60 32.36
N ASN A 28 2.07 -14.38 33.42
CA ASN A 28 0.99 -14.87 34.28
C ASN A 28 0.23 -13.73 34.97
N ILE A 29 0.93 -12.68 35.44
CA ILE A 29 0.31 -11.50 36.07
C ILE A 29 -0.60 -10.74 35.11
N LEU A 30 -0.29 -10.77 33.82
CA LEU A 30 -1.09 -10.17 32.74
C LEU A 30 -2.22 -11.08 32.24
N GLY A 31 -2.32 -12.31 32.74
CA GLY A 31 -3.34 -13.28 32.34
C GLY A 31 -2.98 -14.10 31.08
N PHE A 32 -1.74 -14.04 30.61
CA PHE A 32 -1.25 -14.91 29.55
C PHE A 32 -0.91 -16.30 30.10
N LYS A 33 -1.37 -17.36 29.42
CA LYS A 33 -1.09 -18.74 29.82
C LYS A 33 0.23 -19.23 29.25
N ASP A 34 0.64 -18.69 28.11
CA ASP A 34 1.95 -18.91 27.49
C ASP A 34 2.41 -17.61 26.80
N TYR A 35 3.46 -16.98 27.34
CA TYR A 35 3.99 -15.71 26.84
C TYR A 35 4.29 -15.76 25.34
N HIS A 36 4.92 -16.83 24.85
CA HIS A 36 5.32 -16.91 23.44
C HIS A 36 4.17 -17.34 22.53
N GLY A 37 3.26 -18.19 23.01
CA GLY A 37 2.09 -18.64 22.27
C GLY A 37 1.03 -17.55 22.09
N ASP A 38 0.75 -16.79 23.15
CA ASP A 38 -0.33 -15.80 23.17
C ASP A 38 0.03 -14.50 22.41
N ILE A 39 1.33 -14.15 22.32
CA ILE A 39 1.82 -13.05 21.46
C ILE A 39 1.50 -13.33 19.98
N ASN A 40 1.64 -14.57 19.52
CA ASN A 40 1.34 -14.93 18.13
C ASN A 40 -0.16 -14.83 17.80
N ASN A 41 -1.03 -15.11 18.77
CA ASN A 41 -2.48 -14.96 18.62
C ASN A 41 -2.91 -13.48 18.60
N LEU A 42 -2.28 -12.64 19.42
CA LEU A 42 -2.51 -11.19 19.44
C LEU A 42 -2.17 -10.55 18.09
N LEU A 43 -1.12 -10.99 17.39
CA LEU A 43 -0.71 -10.47 16.07
C LEU A 43 -1.77 -10.59 14.96
N SER A 44 -2.84 -11.35 15.17
CA SER A 44 -3.95 -11.49 14.20
C SER A 44 -5.01 -10.37 14.30
N GLU A 45 -5.09 -9.65 15.42
CA GLU A 45 -6.11 -8.61 15.66
C GLU A 45 -5.52 -7.19 15.66
N LYS A 46 -5.22 -6.69 14.46
CA LYS A 46 -4.31 -5.57 14.13
C LYS A 46 -4.60 -4.16 14.73
N LEU A 47 -5.62 -3.91 15.54
CA LEU A 47 -6.01 -2.52 15.90
C LEU A 47 -5.90 -2.11 17.39
N ARG A 48 -5.69 -3.03 18.32
CA ARG A 48 -5.50 -2.71 19.77
C ARG A 48 -4.06 -2.85 20.27
N ILE A 49 -3.17 -3.31 19.39
CA ILE A 49 -1.88 -3.88 19.74
C ILE A 49 -0.84 -2.81 20.06
N GLU A 50 -0.73 -1.72 19.29
CA GLU A 50 0.35 -0.74 19.52
C GLU A 50 0.27 -0.03 20.89
N GLN A 51 -0.94 0.28 21.35
CA GLN A 51 -1.15 0.89 22.67
C GLN A 51 -0.85 -0.08 23.81
N VAL A 52 -1.04 -1.39 23.60
CA VAL A 52 -0.81 -2.44 24.61
C VAL A 52 0.65 -2.90 24.60
N LEU A 53 1.28 -3.04 23.43
CA LEU A 53 2.69 -3.45 23.31
C LEU A 53 3.65 -2.34 23.78
N SER A 54 3.35 -1.06 23.51
CA SER A 54 4.15 0.07 24.02
C SER A 54 4.13 0.19 25.55
N LEU A 55 3.15 -0.44 26.21
CA LEU A 55 3.00 -0.49 27.66
C LEU A 55 3.54 -1.77 28.29
N LEU A 56 3.89 -2.83 27.54
CA LEU A 56 4.21 -4.16 28.13
C LEU A 56 5.55 -4.75 27.68
N ILE A 57 6.18 -4.16 26.67
CA ILE A 57 7.35 -4.74 26.00
C ILE A 57 8.46 -3.68 25.93
N SER A 58 9.71 -4.10 26.19
CA SER A 58 10.87 -3.21 26.06
C SER A 58 11.00 -2.72 24.60
N ARG A 59 11.63 -1.57 24.35
CA ARG A 59 11.83 -1.10 22.97
C ARG A 59 12.61 -2.12 22.10
N GLU A 60 13.52 -2.88 22.71
CA GLU A 60 14.31 -3.91 22.03
C GLU A 60 13.45 -5.09 21.59
N ASP A 61 12.57 -5.57 22.48
CA ASP A 61 11.63 -6.64 22.18
C ASP A 61 10.56 -6.22 21.15
N LEU A 62 10.14 -4.94 21.17
CA LEU A 62 9.23 -4.38 20.17
C LEU A 62 9.87 -4.38 18.77
N ASN A 63 11.13 -3.94 18.68
CA ASN A 63 11.90 -3.96 17.43
C ASN A 63 12.04 -5.40 16.90
N PHE A 64 12.34 -6.36 17.77
CA PHE A 64 12.43 -7.77 17.39
C PHE A 64 11.12 -8.32 16.79
N VAL A 65 9.96 -7.96 17.35
CA VAL A 65 8.66 -8.34 16.80
C VAL A 65 8.40 -7.68 15.45
N VAL A 66 8.69 -6.38 15.34
CA VAL A 66 8.56 -5.63 14.08
C VAL A 66 9.45 -6.23 12.99
N ASP A 67 10.71 -6.53 13.29
CA ASP A 67 11.67 -7.13 12.37
C ASP A 67 11.16 -8.49 11.85
N ARG A 68 10.63 -9.34 12.72
CA ARG A 68 10.02 -10.62 12.31
C ARG A 68 8.79 -10.45 11.43
N ILE A 69 7.95 -9.45 11.70
CA ILE A 69 6.78 -9.14 10.86
C ILE A 69 7.24 -8.67 9.48
N ILE A 70 8.26 -7.81 9.43
CA ILE A 70 8.85 -7.35 8.17
C ILE A 70 9.47 -8.52 7.42
N GLU A 71 10.28 -9.37 8.06
CA GLU A 71 10.87 -10.56 7.45
C GLU A 71 9.81 -11.49 6.85
N LYS A 72 8.72 -11.76 7.60
CA LYS A 72 7.63 -12.61 7.13
C LYS A 72 6.92 -12.03 5.90
N ASN A 73 6.79 -10.70 5.83
CA ASN A 73 6.08 -10.02 4.74
C ASN A 73 7.00 -9.50 3.62
N ARG A 74 8.33 -9.61 3.79
CA ARG A 74 9.34 -9.01 2.91
C ARG A 74 9.13 -9.38 1.45
N ALA A 75 8.90 -10.66 1.17
CA ALA A 75 8.69 -11.14 -0.20
C ALA A 75 7.43 -10.52 -0.84
N SER A 76 6.35 -10.38 -0.08
CA SER A 76 5.09 -9.77 -0.54
C SER A 76 5.24 -8.27 -0.80
N ILE A 77 5.97 -7.57 0.07
CA ILE A 77 6.25 -6.13 -0.06
C ILE A 77 7.10 -5.88 -1.32
N ILE A 78 8.17 -6.67 -1.52
CA ILE A 78 9.02 -6.57 -2.71
C ILE A 78 8.20 -6.85 -3.97
N SER A 79 7.41 -7.93 -3.99
CA SER A 79 6.54 -8.25 -5.13
C SER A 79 5.54 -7.14 -5.43
N SER A 80 4.96 -6.51 -4.41
CA SER A 80 4.02 -5.40 -4.58
C SER A 80 4.72 -4.15 -5.13
N ALA A 81 5.94 -3.87 -4.64
CA ALA A 81 6.76 -2.78 -5.15
C ALA A 81 7.12 -2.99 -6.63
N ASP A 82 7.50 -4.20 -7.01
CA ASP A 82 7.80 -4.55 -8.40
C ASP A 82 6.58 -4.35 -9.31
N ASP A 83 5.40 -4.82 -8.89
CA ASP A 83 4.16 -4.62 -9.65
C ASP A 83 3.84 -3.12 -9.82
N ILE A 84 3.98 -2.31 -8.76
CA ILE A 84 3.78 -0.86 -8.81
C ILE A 84 4.78 -0.19 -9.77
N CYS A 85 6.07 -0.55 -9.69
CA CYS A 85 7.11 -0.04 -10.58
C CYS A 85 6.88 -0.44 -12.05
N LEU A 86 6.24 -1.58 -12.29
CA LEU A 86 5.84 -2.05 -13.62
C LEU A 86 4.46 -1.52 -14.07
N HIS A 87 3.82 -0.66 -13.27
CA HIS A 87 2.49 -0.10 -13.48
C HIS A 87 1.39 -1.15 -13.59
N LYS A 88 1.52 -2.24 -12.84
CA LYS A 88 0.54 -3.32 -12.75
C LYS A 88 -0.37 -3.07 -11.56
N PHE A 89 -1.66 -2.93 -11.84
CA PHE A 89 -2.65 -2.57 -10.83
C PHE A 89 -3.84 -3.53 -10.88
N ASN A 90 -4.32 -3.91 -9.70
CA ASN A 90 -5.59 -4.59 -9.50
C ASN A 90 -6.55 -3.68 -8.73
N LEU A 91 -7.34 -2.89 -9.46
CA LEU A 91 -8.30 -1.93 -8.87
C LEU A 91 -9.71 -2.24 -9.34
N LEU A 92 -10.68 -2.15 -8.42
CA LEU A 92 -12.11 -2.30 -8.72
C LEU A 92 -12.45 -3.60 -9.49
N GLY A 93 -11.73 -4.69 -9.19
CA GLY A 93 -11.90 -5.99 -9.85
C GLY A 93 -11.37 -6.05 -11.28
N SER A 94 -10.38 -5.23 -11.63
CA SER A 94 -9.73 -5.26 -12.96
C SER A 94 -8.90 -6.51 -13.22
N ASN A 95 -8.52 -7.26 -12.18
CA ASN A 95 -7.36 -8.14 -12.17
C ASN A 95 -6.06 -7.36 -12.39
N ASN A 96 -4.92 -8.06 -12.40
CA ASN A 96 -3.63 -7.41 -12.57
C ASN A 96 -3.47 -6.89 -14.01
N VAL A 97 -3.55 -5.58 -14.20
CA VAL A 97 -3.48 -4.93 -15.52
C VAL A 97 -2.30 -3.96 -15.55
N GLN A 98 -1.45 -4.10 -16.58
CA GLN A 98 -0.40 -3.12 -16.85
C GLN A 98 -0.99 -1.87 -17.49
N VAL A 99 -0.83 -0.71 -16.88
CA VAL A 99 -1.42 0.57 -17.30
C VAL A 99 -0.38 1.45 -17.98
N SER A 100 -0.61 1.74 -19.25
CA SER A 100 0.26 2.58 -20.09
C SER A 100 -0.53 3.17 -21.26
N TYR A 101 0.10 4.05 -22.03
CA TYR A 101 -0.48 4.59 -23.27
C TYR A 101 -0.63 3.56 -24.40
N VAL A 102 0.05 2.42 -24.34
CA VAL A 102 -0.01 1.35 -25.34
C VAL A 102 -0.78 0.12 -24.86
N SER A 103 -1.31 0.17 -23.63
CA SER A 103 -2.06 -0.92 -23.04
C SER A 103 -3.35 -1.18 -23.83
N LYS A 104 -3.68 -2.46 -23.97
CA LYS A 104 -4.94 -2.93 -24.55
C LYS A 104 -5.76 -3.63 -23.46
N PRO A 105 -6.70 -2.93 -22.80
CA PRO A 105 -7.56 -3.53 -21.78
C PRO A 105 -8.37 -4.69 -22.35
N ASN A 106 -8.61 -5.72 -21.54
CA ASN A 106 -9.37 -6.91 -21.96
C ASN A 106 -10.85 -6.62 -22.25
N GLY A 107 -11.35 -5.44 -21.85
CA GLY A 107 -12.76 -5.10 -21.91
C GLY A 107 -13.55 -5.65 -20.72
N ILE A 108 -14.79 -5.18 -20.60
CA ILE A 108 -15.75 -5.59 -19.57
C ILE A 108 -17.07 -5.96 -20.25
N GLU A 109 -17.67 -7.09 -19.89
CA GLU A 109 -19.00 -7.49 -20.42
C GLU A 109 -19.09 -7.47 -21.97
N LYS A 110 -18.01 -7.90 -22.65
CA LYS A 110 -17.84 -7.85 -24.12
C LYS A 110 -17.73 -6.44 -24.73
N ILE A 111 -17.64 -5.41 -23.90
CA ILE A 111 -17.38 -4.03 -24.30
C ILE A 111 -15.89 -3.74 -24.16
N GLN A 112 -15.28 -3.30 -25.26
CA GLN A 112 -13.89 -2.86 -25.30
C GLN A 112 -13.82 -1.59 -26.14
N TYR A 113 -13.38 -0.50 -25.52
CA TYR A 113 -13.10 0.75 -26.20
C TYR A 113 -11.64 0.74 -26.65
N ASN A 114 -11.41 1.03 -27.93
CA ASN A 114 -10.07 1.14 -28.47
C ASN A 114 -9.64 2.60 -28.41
N PHE A 115 -8.67 2.88 -27.55
CA PHE A 115 -7.94 4.14 -27.58
C PHE A 115 -6.66 3.95 -28.40
N GLU A 116 -6.53 4.75 -29.46
CA GLU A 116 -5.31 4.84 -30.23
C GLU A 116 -4.66 6.19 -29.98
N ILE A 117 -3.37 6.16 -29.63
CA ILE A 117 -2.53 7.33 -29.48
C ILE A 117 -1.45 7.29 -30.56
N LYS A 118 -1.16 8.45 -31.15
CA LYS A 118 -0.11 8.56 -32.16
C LYS A 118 1.27 8.33 -31.53
N PHE A 119 2.15 7.64 -32.23
CA PHE A 119 3.51 7.37 -31.76
C PHE A 119 4.26 8.64 -31.35
N ASP A 120 4.18 9.70 -32.16
CA ASP A 120 4.80 11.00 -31.85
C ASP A 120 4.30 11.59 -30.52
N GLU A 121 3.04 11.35 -30.17
CA GLU A 121 2.48 11.80 -28.91
C GLU A 121 3.06 11.02 -27.72
N ILE A 122 3.24 9.70 -27.84
CA ILE A 122 3.92 8.89 -26.83
C ILE A 122 5.36 9.39 -26.63
N VAL A 123 6.09 9.64 -27.71
CA VAL A 123 7.46 10.19 -27.68
C VAL A 123 7.49 11.53 -26.95
N ASN A 124 6.53 12.41 -27.25
CA ASN A 124 6.41 13.72 -26.60
C ASN A 124 6.13 13.60 -25.09
N ILE A 125 5.27 12.65 -24.69
CA ILE A 125 4.99 12.38 -23.27
C ILE A 125 6.25 11.87 -22.56
N LYS A 126 6.93 10.86 -23.13
CA LYS A 126 8.20 10.33 -22.57
C LYS A 126 9.21 11.46 -22.38
N ARG A 127 9.44 12.28 -23.41
CA ARG A 127 10.38 13.41 -23.38
C ARG A 127 10.06 14.43 -22.27
N ARG A 128 8.78 14.78 -22.08
CA ARG A 128 8.36 15.71 -21.00
C ARG A 128 8.66 15.15 -19.61
N ILE A 129 8.43 13.85 -19.42
CA ILE A 129 8.68 13.18 -18.15
C ILE A 129 10.19 13.09 -17.88
N PHE A 130 10.98 12.67 -18.86
CA PHE A 130 12.44 12.64 -18.73
C PHE A 130 13.02 14.02 -18.40
N SER A 131 12.59 15.07 -19.10
CA SER A 131 13.01 16.45 -18.80
C SER A 131 12.66 16.86 -17.36
N ARG A 132 11.50 16.44 -16.85
CA ARG A 132 11.13 16.68 -15.46
C ARG A 132 12.02 15.90 -14.49
N ILE A 133 12.31 14.62 -14.77
CA ILE A 133 13.21 13.80 -13.94
C ILE A 133 14.61 14.41 -13.88
N GLU A 134 15.18 14.80 -15.02
CA GLU A 134 16.47 15.49 -15.10
C GLU A 134 16.48 16.78 -14.27
N SER A 135 15.39 17.55 -14.31
CA SER A 135 15.26 18.78 -13.51
C SER A 135 15.26 18.54 -12.00
N LEU A 136 14.91 17.33 -11.54
CA LEU A 136 14.88 16.99 -10.11
C LEU A 136 16.26 16.65 -9.55
N LYS A 137 17.33 16.63 -10.37
CA LYS A 137 18.70 16.25 -9.98
C LYS A 137 18.77 14.89 -9.27
N ILE A 138 17.84 14.00 -9.57
CA ILE A 138 17.85 12.64 -9.05
C ILE A 138 18.92 11.89 -9.84
N ASN A 139 19.96 11.40 -9.16
CA ASN A 139 20.94 10.50 -9.76
C ASN A 139 20.26 9.16 -10.00
N VAL A 140 19.69 8.98 -11.19
CA VAL A 140 19.13 7.71 -11.62
C VAL A 140 20.29 6.91 -12.22
N GLU A 141 20.94 6.06 -11.41
CA GLU A 141 22.10 5.24 -11.82
C GLU A 141 21.79 4.29 -12.98
N ASN A 142 20.51 4.07 -13.26
CA ASN A 142 20.04 3.34 -14.43
C ASN A 142 18.67 3.89 -14.79
N PRO A 143 18.50 4.71 -15.86
CA PRO A 143 17.18 5.12 -16.28
C PRO A 143 16.42 3.87 -16.74
N VAL A 144 15.70 3.25 -15.80
CA VAL A 144 14.72 2.21 -16.10
C VAL A 144 13.86 2.77 -17.22
N GLU A 145 13.67 1.99 -18.28
CA GLU A 145 12.83 2.39 -19.40
C GLU A 145 11.41 2.65 -18.89
N TYR A 146 11.14 3.89 -18.51
CA TYR A 146 9.90 4.28 -17.88
C TYR A 146 8.81 4.35 -18.95
N ASN A 147 7.77 3.54 -18.80
CA ASN A 147 6.60 3.54 -19.67
C ASN A 147 5.47 4.35 -19.01
N PRO A 148 5.15 5.56 -19.50
CA PRO A 148 4.24 6.46 -18.79
C PRO A 148 2.84 5.86 -18.56
N ILE A 149 2.36 6.01 -17.33
CA ILE A 149 0.98 5.65 -16.95
C ILE A 149 0.01 6.56 -17.70
N ASN A 150 -0.98 5.97 -18.36
CA ASN A 150 -2.12 6.73 -18.85
C ASN A 150 -3.13 6.93 -17.70
N TRP A 151 -2.95 8.03 -16.95
CA TRP A 151 -3.79 8.38 -15.79
C TRP A 151 -5.28 8.58 -16.10
N HIS A 152 -5.64 8.67 -17.37
CA HIS A 152 -7.01 8.89 -17.84
C HIS A 152 -7.57 7.64 -18.52
N LEU A 153 -6.92 6.49 -18.38
CA LEU A 153 -7.39 5.23 -18.94
C LEU A 153 -8.29 4.50 -17.92
N ASP A 154 -9.48 4.12 -18.38
CA ASP A 154 -10.26 3.04 -17.80
C ASP A 154 -9.64 1.73 -18.27
N PHE A 155 -8.73 1.17 -17.47
CA PHE A 155 -8.06 -0.08 -17.86
C PHE A 155 -8.95 -1.32 -17.66
N LYS A 156 -10.24 -1.17 -17.33
CA LYS A 156 -11.25 -2.23 -17.45
C LYS A 156 -11.92 -2.19 -18.82
N SER A 157 -12.45 -1.03 -19.21
CA SER A 157 -13.23 -0.88 -20.45
C SER A 157 -12.40 -0.49 -21.67
N GLY A 158 -11.23 0.12 -21.51
CA GLY A 158 -10.44 0.71 -22.58
C GLY A 158 -10.74 2.18 -22.88
N TYR A 159 -11.74 2.76 -22.21
CA TYR A 159 -12.14 4.14 -22.44
C TYR A 159 -11.10 5.12 -21.89
N VAL A 160 -10.83 6.20 -22.62
CA VAL A 160 -9.92 7.27 -22.16
C VAL A 160 -10.68 8.57 -22.00
N TRP A 161 -10.64 9.16 -20.81
CA TRP A 161 -11.20 10.48 -20.58
C TRP A 161 -10.32 11.56 -21.19
N ASP A 162 -10.95 12.58 -21.77
CA ASP A 162 -10.23 13.74 -22.28
C ASP A 162 -9.50 14.47 -21.15
N ARG A 163 -8.18 14.58 -21.31
CA ARG A 163 -7.25 15.19 -20.34
C ARG A 163 -7.50 16.68 -20.12
N ASN A 164 -8.18 17.34 -21.06
CA ASN A 164 -8.49 18.77 -20.98
C ASN A 164 -9.87 19.03 -20.37
N THR A 165 -10.67 17.99 -20.11
CA THR A 165 -11.99 18.14 -19.52
C THR A 165 -11.87 18.41 -18.01
N TRP A 166 -12.36 19.57 -17.57
CA TRP A 166 -12.41 19.91 -16.14
C TRP A 166 -13.28 18.93 -15.35
N TYR A 167 -12.85 18.54 -14.14
CA TYR A 167 -13.45 17.43 -13.40
C TYR A 167 -14.97 17.56 -13.16
N LYS A 168 -15.49 18.77 -12.91
CA LYS A 168 -16.94 18.98 -12.73
C LYS A 168 -17.76 18.86 -14.03
N LYS A 169 -17.11 18.85 -15.19
CA LYS A 169 -17.73 18.68 -16.50
C LYS A 169 -17.66 17.22 -16.99
N ILE A 170 -17.01 16.33 -16.25
CA ILE A 170 -16.97 14.91 -16.59
C ILE A 170 -18.39 14.34 -16.48
N LYS A 171 -18.90 13.84 -17.60
CA LYS A 171 -20.14 13.07 -17.63
C LYS A 171 -19.84 11.64 -17.23
N THR A 172 -20.67 11.07 -16.36
CA THR A 172 -20.55 9.70 -15.86
C THR A 172 -21.74 8.88 -16.32
N GLY A 173 -21.56 7.58 -16.59
CA GLY A 173 -22.64 6.70 -17.06
C GLY A 173 -23.15 7.04 -18.46
N HIS A 174 -22.38 7.79 -19.24
CA HIS A 174 -22.71 8.15 -20.64
C HIS A 174 -22.42 7.02 -21.63
N LEU A 175 -21.69 5.99 -21.22
CA LEU A 175 -21.30 4.85 -22.03
C LEU A 175 -21.32 3.55 -21.21
N PRO A 176 -21.74 2.41 -21.80
CA PRO A 176 -21.72 1.12 -21.14
C PRO A 176 -20.33 0.70 -20.66
N GLY A 177 -20.23 0.16 -19.44
CA GLY A 177 -18.97 -0.38 -18.90
C GLY A 177 -17.90 0.65 -18.52
N VAL A 178 -18.08 1.94 -18.86
CA VAL A 178 -17.13 3.01 -18.54
C VAL A 178 -17.28 3.44 -17.08
N ASP A 179 -16.20 3.37 -16.31
CA ASP A 179 -16.19 3.71 -14.88
C ASP A 179 -15.11 4.72 -14.51
N ILE A 180 -15.53 5.98 -14.30
CA ILE A 180 -14.62 7.08 -13.90
C ILE A 180 -13.91 6.81 -12.57
N LYS A 181 -14.41 5.87 -11.75
CA LYS A 181 -13.73 5.51 -10.51
C LYS A 181 -12.38 4.84 -10.78
N VAL A 182 -12.20 4.15 -11.91
CA VAL A 182 -10.93 3.47 -12.24
C VAL A 182 -9.72 4.42 -12.20
N PRO A 183 -9.69 5.52 -13.00
CA PRO A 183 -8.59 6.48 -12.93
C PRO A 183 -8.55 7.27 -11.60
N TRP A 184 -9.70 7.49 -10.95
CA TRP A 184 -9.73 8.13 -9.64
C TRP A 184 -9.04 7.28 -8.58
N GLU A 185 -9.35 5.98 -8.49
CA GLU A 185 -8.70 5.04 -7.57
C GLU A 185 -7.21 4.92 -7.82
N LEU A 186 -6.80 4.89 -9.10
CA LEU A 186 -5.40 4.89 -9.48
C LEU A 186 -4.67 6.12 -8.95
N SER A 187 -5.29 7.31 -9.08
CA SER A 187 -4.71 8.59 -8.67
C SER A 187 -4.66 8.80 -7.16
N ARG A 188 -5.40 8.02 -6.36
CA ARG A 188 -5.43 8.14 -4.90
C ARG A 188 -4.33 7.36 -4.19
N PHE A 189 -3.55 6.56 -4.91
CA PHE A 189 -2.40 5.82 -4.37
C PHE A 189 -2.69 4.87 -3.19
N HIS A 190 -3.95 4.46 -2.98
CA HIS A 190 -4.29 3.52 -1.89
C HIS A 190 -3.58 2.17 -2.03
N HIS A 191 -3.19 1.78 -3.24
CA HIS A 191 -2.40 0.57 -3.50
C HIS A 191 -0.99 0.61 -2.89
N LEU A 192 -0.44 1.81 -2.58
CA LEU A 192 0.87 1.95 -1.94
C LEU A 192 0.86 1.55 -0.45
N THR A 193 -0.30 1.51 0.20
CA THR A 193 -0.40 1.10 1.62
C THR A 193 0.07 -0.33 1.88
N THR A 194 0.22 -1.14 0.83
CA THR A 194 0.82 -2.48 0.88
C THR A 194 2.31 -2.47 1.19
N LEU A 195 2.99 -1.32 1.02
CA LEU A 195 4.44 -1.19 1.16
C LEU A 195 4.90 -0.86 2.60
N GLY A 196 3.99 -0.53 3.52
CA GLY A 196 4.31 -0.18 4.91
C GLY A 196 3.56 1.03 5.42
#